data_AF-A0A933CIT2-F1
#
_entry.id   AF-A0A933CIT2-F1
#
_cell.length_a   1.000
_cell.length_b   1.000
_cell.length_c   1.000
_cell.angle_alpha   90.00
_cell.angle_beta   90.00
_cell.angle_gamma   90.00
#
_symmetry.space_group_name_H-M   'P 1'
#
loop_
_entity.id
_entity.type
_entity.pdbx_description
1 polymer ?
#
loop_
_entity_poly.entity_id
_entity_poly.type
_entity_poly.pdbx_seq_one_letter_code
_entity_poly.pdbx_strand_id
1 'polypeptide(L)'
;MIDFPLFREIFLMNVQRRSRTAKGEDKGSETSSKKKKLGLSGDELKAQVRENTEQLIRKVHQAATDCMKDPYRFLPAHCMKPMCEEWFDIANLKTCDPEAYREERLALEASAKLVGPLLGELEVNPRYRLWTPDYTLVKVPPLLLETYMWNFYVSLALMTFNPETGHAEFEKRYRPGAVMAFADCMMDGELHPWLDGCSRVSTALVMFLAAILPDIGDVPPLFAETKEGHYKTIRDLEAHTGYFGESLKRGRDYRHANRS
;
A
#
# COMPACT_ATOMS: atom_id res chain seq x y z
N MET A 1 14.27 11.45 14.89
CA MET A 1 12.83 11.26 15.14
C MET A 1 12.10 11.79 13.91
N ILE A 2 11.11 11.06 13.38
CA ILE A 2 10.41 11.44 12.15
C ILE A 2 9.55 12.68 12.46
N ASP A 3 9.77 13.78 11.74
CA ASP A 3 9.02 15.03 11.96
C ASP A 3 7.54 14.87 11.59
N PHE A 4 6.65 14.90 12.58
CA PHE A 4 5.22 14.61 12.37
C PHE A 4 4.51 15.65 11.49
N PRO A 5 4.68 16.98 11.70
CA PRO A 5 4.16 18.01 10.79
C PRO A 5 4.51 17.75 9.31
N LEU A 6 5.80 17.57 8.99
CA LEU A 6 6.26 17.31 7.62
C LEU A 6 5.73 15.98 7.08
N PHE A 7 5.78 14.91 7.89
CA PHE A 7 5.24 13.60 7.52
C PHE A 7 3.76 13.70 7.13
N ARG A 8 2.96 14.38 7.97
CA ARG A 8 1.52 14.58 7.76
C ARG A 8 1.25 15.37 6.48
N GLU A 9 1.96 16.47 6.26
CA GLU A 9 1.81 17.30 5.06
C GLU A 9 2.05 16.48 3.78
N ILE A 10 3.16 15.76 3.73
CA ILE A 10 3.55 14.95 2.58
C ILE A 10 2.57 13.80 2.35
N PHE A 11 2.11 13.15 3.43
CA PHE A 11 1.12 12.09 3.33
C PHE A 11 -0.20 12.59 2.72
N LEU A 12 -0.72 13.72 3.21
CA LEU A 12 -1.95 14.33 2.70
C LEU A 12 -1.83 14.65 1.22
N MET A 13 -0.72 15.29 0.83
CA MET A 13 -0.45 15.60 -0.58
C MET A 13 -0.41 14.34 -1.44
N ASN A 14 0.26 13.28 -0.98
CA ASN A 14 0.35 12.02 -1.71
C ASN A 14 -1.03 11.36 -1.90
N VAL A 15 -1.86 11.32 -0.85
CA VAL A 15 -3.23 10.80 -0.93
C VAL A 15 -4.09 11.62 -1.89
N GLN A 16 -4.04 12.96 -1.81
CA GLN A 16 -4.82 13.85 -2.69
C GLN A 16 -4.45 13.69 -4.16
N ARG A 17 -3.16 13.51 -4.48
CA ARG A 17 -2.68 13.31 -5.85
C ARG A 17 -3.16 11.97 -6.43
N ARG A 18 -3.13 10.91 -5.63
CA ARG A 18 -3.34 9.52 -6.09
C ARG A 18 -4.79 9.06 -5.99
N SER A 19 -5.44 9.30 -4.86
CA SER A 19 -6.76 8.74 -4.54
C SER A 19 -7.89 9.54 -5.19
N ARG A 20 -8.71 8.86 -6.00
CA ARG A 20 -9.95 9.43 -6.54
C ARG A 20 -11.04 9.52 -5.48
N THR A 21 -11.09 8.55 -4.57
CA THR A 21 -12.00 8.55 -3.41
C THR A 21 -11.78 9.79 -2.54
N ALA A 22 -10.53 10.26 -2.41
CA ALA A 22 -10.21 11.52 -1.74
C ALA A 22 -10.75 12.77 -2.46
N LYS A 23 -11.12 12.65 -3.74
CA LYS A 23 -11.78 13.67 -4.55
C LYS A 23 -13.30 13.49 -4.59
N GLY A 24 -13.85 12.54 -3.82
CA GLY A 24 -15.29 12.26 -3.77
C GLY A 24 -15.82 11.45 -4.95
N GLU A 25 -14.93 10.87 -5.74
CA GLU A 25 -15.29 10.07 -6.92
C GLU A 25 -15.40 8.58 -6.57
N ASP A 26 -16.56 7.99 -6.83
CA ASP A 26 -16.74 6.52 -6.90
C ASP A 26 -16.94 6.12 -8.36
N LYS A 27 -15.90 5.51 -8.93
CA LYS A 27 -15.93 4.98 -10.30
C LYS A 27 -16.12 3.47 -10.33
N GLY A 28 -16.80 2.88 -9.34
CA GLY A 28 -17.00 1.45 -9.09
C GLY A 28 -16.70 0.48 -10.25
N SER A 29 -17.29 0.71 -11.43
CA SER A 29 -17.16 -0.13 -12.62
C SER A 29 -15.81 -0.13 -13.37
N GLU A 30 -14.90 0.84 -13.15
CA GLU A 30 -13.64 0.92 -13.92
C GLU A 30 -12.62 -0.18 -13.55
N THR A 31 -12.77 -0.82 -12.38
CA THR A 31 -11.86 -1.91 -11.93
C THR A 31 -12.48 -3.29 -12.06
N SER A 32 -13.81 -3.39 -11.94
CA SER A 32 -14.61 -4.56 -12.27
C SER A 32 -16.09 -4.19 -12.22
N SER A 33 -16.91 -4.79 -13.08
CA SER A 33 -18.38 -4.73 -12.97
C SER A 33 -18.92 -5.38 -11.71
N LYS A 34 -18.12 -6.22 -11.03
CA LYS A 34 -18.48 -6.91 -9.78
C LYS A 34 -18.24 -6.06 -8.53
N LYS A 35 -17.53 -4.93 -8.65
CA LYS A 35 -17.26 -4.05 -7.52
C LYS A 35 -18.55 -3.32 -7.11
N LYS A 36 -18.94 -3.50 -5.85
CA LYS A 36 -20.03 -2.77 -5.20
C LYS A 36 -19.64 -1.29 -5.05
N LYS A 37 -20.63 -0.41 -5.16
CA LYS A 37 -20.48 1.03 -4.94
C LYS A 37 -20.11 1.32 -3.49
N LEU A 38 -19.47 2.47 -3.28
CA LEU A 38 -19.20 2.98 -1.94
C LEU A 38 -20.50 3.43 -1.27
N GLY A 39 -20.52 3.40 0.06
CA GLY A 39 -21.68 3.82 0.86
C GLY A 39 -21.89 5.34 0.88
N LEU A 40 -20.85 6.11 0.58
CA LEU A 40 -20.84 7.58 0.54
C LEU A 40 -20.40 8.08 -0.84
N SER A 41 -20.79 9.31 -1.20
CA SER A 41 -20.35 9.95 -2.45
C SER A 41 -20.18 11.46 -2.28
N GLY A 42 -19.55 12.13 -3.26
CA GLY A 42 -19.45 13.59 -3.28
C GLY A 42 -18.69 14.15 -2.06
N ASP A 43 -19.25 15.17 -1.42
CA ASP A 43 -18.58 15.89 -0.32
C ASP A 43 -18.58 15.11 0.99
N GLU A 44 -19.59 14.27 1.25
CA GLU A 44 -19.61 13.36 2.40
C GLU A 44 -18.48 12.35 2.32
N LEU A 45 -18.25 11.78 1.13
CA LEU A 45 -17.12 10.88 0.89
C LEU A 45 -15.78 11.59 1.09
N LYS A 46 -15.62 12.82 0.56
CA LYS A 46 -14.39 13.60 0.77
C LYS A 46 -14.13 13.86 2.26
N ALA A 47 -15.16 14.25 3.01
CA ALA A 47 -15.05 14.52 4.44
C ALA A 47 -14.64 13.26 5.21
N GLN A 48 -15.28 12.12 4.95
CA GLN A 48 -14.92 10.86 5.60
C GLN A 48 -13.50 10.39 5.22
N VAL A 49 -13.13 10.47 3.94
CA VAL A 49 -11.77 10.08 3.50
C VAL A 49 -10.72 10.99 4.13
N ARG A 50 -11.01 12.27 4.31
CA ARG A 50 -10.11 13.19 5.02
C ARG A 50 -9.90 12.76 6.48
N GLU A 51 -10.99 12.46 7.20
CA GLU A 51 -10.91 11.97 8.57
C GLU A 51 -10.12 10.65 8.66
N ASN A 52 -10.43 9.69 7.79
CA ASN A 52 -9.73 8.41 7.70
C ASN A 52 -8.24 8.60 7.41
N THR A 53 -7.90 9.56 6.54
CA THR A 53 -6.50 9.86 6.19
C THR A 53 -5.73 10.42 7.39
N GLU A 54 -6.33 11.30 8.19
CA GLU A 54 -5.69 11.81 9.42
C GLU A 54 -5.42 10.71 10.45
N GLN A 55 -6.37 9.77 10.62
CA GLN A 55 -6.18 8.61 11.48
C GLN A 55 -5.05 7.71 10.97
N LEU A 56 -5.05 7.45 9.66
CA LEU A 56 -4.05 6.63 8.99
C LEU A 56 -2.64 7.23 9.14
N ILE A 57 -2.51 8.56 8.98
CA ILE A 57 -1.23 9.28 9.16
C ILE A 57 -0.65 9.03 10.55
N ARG A 58 -1.45 9.17 11.61
CA ARG A 58 -1.00 8.95 12.99
C ARG A 58 -0.55 7.51 13.21
N LYS A 59 -1.30 6.56 12.67
CA LYS A 59 -1.02 5.12 12.80
C LYS A 59 0.26 4.72 12.06
N VAL A 60 0.45 5.19 10.84
CA VAL A 60 1.65 4.93 10.05
C VAL A 60 2.89 5.58 10.69
N HIS A 61 2.77 6.83 11.14
CA HIS A 61 3.86 7.54 11.82
C HIS A 61 4.26 6.86 13.13
N GLN A 62 3.29 6.41 13.93
CA GLN A 62 3.54 5.66 15.15
C GLN A 62 4.26 4.34 14.85
N ALA A 63 3.76 3.57 13.88
CA ALA A 63 4.39 2.30 13.48
C ALA A 63 5.83 2.51 13.00
N ALA A 64 6.08 3.54 12.19
CA ALA A 64 7.43 3.90 11.75
C ALA A 64 8.33 4.31 12.93
N THR A 65 7.80 5.12 13.85
CA THR A 65 8.53 5.54 15.05
C THR A 65 8.91 4.35 15.93
N ASP A 66 8.00 3.38 16.11
CA ASP A 66 8.27 2.19 16.91
C ASP A 66 9.26 1.26 16.21
N CYS A 67 9.15 1.08 14.89
CA CYS A 67 10.13 0.32 14.11
C CYS A 67 11.54 0.94 14.18
N MET A 68 11.64 2.28 14.19
CA MET A 68 12.92 2.99 14.30
C MET A 68 13.56 2.90 15.69
N LYS A 69 12.81 2.53 16.74
CA LYS A 69 13.36 2.24 18.07
C LYS A 69 13.96 0.84 18.15
N ASP A 70 13.55 -0.08 17.29
CA ASP A 70 14.15 -1.40 17.19
C ASP A 70 15.56 -1.27 16.58
N PRO A 71 16.62 -1.74 17.27
CA PRO A 71 17.99 -1.67 16.74
C PRO A 71 18.17 -2.46 15.45
N TYR A 72 17.34 -3.47 15.20
CA TYR A 72 17.38 -4.28 13.99
C TYR A 72 16.51 -3.71 12.87
N ARG A 73 15.57 -2.79 13.18
CA ARG A 73 14.62 -2.19 12.22
C ARG A 73 13.99 -3.20 11.26
N PHE A 74 13.86 -4.45 11.73
CA PHE A 74 13.38 -5.56 10.95
C PHE A 74 11.89 -5.69 11.16
N LEU A 75 11.13 -5.69 10.07
CA LEU A 75 9.69 -5.90 10.12
C LEU A 75 9.36 -7.22 9.41
N PRO A 76 9.08 -8.30 10.15
CA PRO A 76 8.75 -9.58 9.54
C PRO A 76 7.37 -9.53 8.86
N ALA A 77 7.16 -10.44 7.91
CA ALA A 77 5.90 -10.53 7.15
C ALA A 77 4.66 -10.67 8.04
N HIS A 78 4.76 -11.42 9.14
CA HIS A 78 3.67 -11.60 10.11
C HIS A 78 3.32 -10.32 10.88
N CYS A 79 4.18 -9.30 10.89
CA CYS A 79 3.86 -7.97 11.41
C CYS A 79 3.32 -7.04 10.31
N MET A 80 3.88 -7.12 9.09
CA MET A 80 3.44 -6.29 7.97
C MET A 80 1.98 -6.56 7.57
N LYS A 81 1.57 -7.84 7.49
CA LYS A 81 0.20 -8.21 7.10
C LYS A 81 -0.85 -7.55 8.01
N PRO A 82 -0.84 -7.75 9.34
CA PRO A 82 -1.80 -7.10 10.24
C PRO A 82 -1.77 -5.57 10.18
N MET A 83 -0.59 -4.95 10.01
CA MET A 83 -0.50 -3.49 9.85
C MET A 83 -1.24 -3.01 8.61
N CYS A 84 -1.04 -3.65 7.46
CA CYS A 84 -1.73 -3.28 6.23
C CYS A 84 -3.24 -3.57 6.30
N GLU A 85 -3.66 -4.62 7.00
CA GLU A 85 -5.08 -4.88 7.26
C GLU A 85 -5.72 -3.81 8.15
N GLU A 86 -5.04 -3.37 9.22
CA GLU A 86 -5.50 -2.25 10.06
C GLU A 86 -5.57 -0.97 9.23
N TRP A 87 -4.58 -0.71 8.36
CA TRP A 87 -4.59 0.45 7.48
C TRP A 87 -5.72 0.40 6.46
N PHE A 88 -6.08 -0.79 5.96
CA PHE A 88 -7.26 -0.97 5.13
C PHE A 88 -8.53 -0.62 5.91
N ASP A 89 -8.68 -1.14 7.14
CA ASP A 89 -9.86 -0.89 7.98
C ASP A 89 -10.01 0.61 8.26
N ILE A 90 -8.93 1.32 8.59
CA ILE A 90 -8.92 2.77 8.79
C ILE A 90 -9.26 3.50 7.48
N ALA A 91 -8.58 3.17 6.38
CA ALA A 91 -8.79 3.84 5.10
C ALA A 91 -10.25 3.71 4.64
N ASN A 92 -10.87 2.57 4.89
CA ASN A 92 -12.20 2.25 4.40
C ASN A 92 -13.34 2.46 5.40
N LEU A 93 -13.04 2.88 6.64
CA LEU A 93 -14.02 3.18 7.67
C LEU A 93 -15.19 4.02 7.11
N LYS A 94 -16.42 3.48 7.22
CA LYS A 94 -17.69 4.08 6.75
C LYS A 94 -17.78 4.39 5.24
N THR A 95 -16.78 3.99 4.44
CA THR A 95 -16.77 4.24 2.98
C THR A 95 -17.00 2.97 2.17
N CYS A 96 -16.39 1.86 2.59
CA CYS A 96 -16.58 0.54 2.00
C CYS A 96 -17.10 -0.41 3.08
N ASP A 97 -18.12 -1.19 2.75
CA ASP A 97 -18.69 -2.21 3.62
C ASP A 97 -18.33 -3.61 3.09
N PRO A 98 -17.40 -4.34 3.74
CA PRO A 98 -17.09 -5.72 3.38
C PRO A 98 -18.30 -6.67 3.43
N GLU A 99 -19.33 -6.38 4.25
CA GLU A 99 -20.53 -7.22 4.32
C GLU A 99 -21.42 -7.09 3.10
N ALA A 100 -21.26 -6.03 2.29
CA ALA A 100 -21.92 -5.92 0.98
C ALA A 100 -21.48 -7.02 0.00
N TYR A 101 -20.41 -7.77 0.32
CA TYR A 101 -19.85 -8.88 -0.44
C TYR A 101 -20.03 -10.24 0.25
N ARG A 102 -20.87 -10.34 1.29
CA ARG A 102 -20.98 -11.55 2.11
C ARG A 102 -21.31 -12.80 1.30
N GLU A 103 -22.26 -12.71 0.36
CA GLU A 103 -22.67 -13.87 -0.46
C GLU A 103 -21.55 -14.34 -1.37
N GLU A 104 -20.86 -13.42 -2.06
CA GLU A 104 -19.73 -13.73 -2.92
C GLU A 104 -18.55 -14.31 -2.13
N ARG A 105 -18.33 -13.82 -0.91
CA ARG A 105 -17.29 -14.33 -0.01
C ARG A 105 -17.59 -15.76 0.44
N LEU A 106 -18.83 -16.05 0.85
CA LEU A 106 -19.24 -17.41 1.22
C LEU A 106 -19.12 -18.39 0.05
N ALA A 107 -19.44 -17.95 -1.17
CA ALA A 107 -19.24 -18.76 -2.37
C ALA A 107 -17.75 -19.04 -2.65
N LEU A 108 -16.88 -18.04 -2.44
CA LEU A 108 -15.43 -18.21 -2.59
C LEU A 108 -14.85 -19.13 -1.50
N GLU A 109 -15.31 -19.02 -0.25
CA GLU A 109 -14.94 -19.91 0.85
C GLU A 109 -15.36 -21.36 0.58
N ALA A 110 -16.56 -21.57 0.06
CA ALA A 110 -17.02 -22.90 -0.36
C ALA A 110 -16.13 -23.47 -1.47
N SER A 111 -15.71 -22.62 -2.41
CA SER A 111 -14.77 -23.01 -3.48
C SER A 111 -13.39 -23.36 -2.91
N ALA A 112 -12.88 -22.58 -1.94
CA ALA A 112 -11.61 -22.84 -1.25
C ALA A 112 -11.60 -24.19 -0.54
N LYS A 113 -12.68 -24.53 0.17
CA LYS A 113 -12.84 -25.83 0.82
C LYS A 113 -12.86 -26.99 -0.19
N LEU A 114 -13.48 -26.78 -1.35
CA LEU A 114 -13.57 -27.81 -2.39
C LEU A 114 -12.21 -28.13 -3.02
N VAL A 115 -11.39 -27.12 -3.30
CA VAL A 115 -10.09 -27.31 -3.98
C VAL A 115 -8.90 -27.44 -3.02
N GLY A 116 -9.07 -27.09 -1.74
CA GLY A 116 -8.02 -27.12 -0.72
C GLY A 116 -7.24 -28.44 -0.64
N PRO A 117 -7.87 -29.62 -0.72
CA PRO A 117 -7.14 -30.89 -0.75
C PRO A 117 -6.13 -31.04 -1.89
N LEU A 118 -6.27 -30.28 -2.98
CA LEU A 118 -5.37 -30.31 -4.14
C LEU A 118 -4.28 -29.23 -4.10
N LEU A 119 -4.58 -28.08 -3.48
CA LEU A 119 -3.74 -26.87 -3.55
C LEU A 119 -3.13 -26.47 -2.20
N GLY A 120 -3.47 -27.18 -1.12
CA GLY A 120 -3.19 -26.79 0.26
C GLY A 120 -4.36 -26.01 0.89
N GLU A 121 -4.31 -25.78 2.20
CA GLU A 121 -5.33 -24.97 2.88
C GLU A 121 -5.33 -23.54 2.34
N LEU A 122 -6.48 -23.10 1.83
CA LEU A 122 -6.68 -21.77 1.25
C LEU A 122 -7.57 -20.95 2.18
N GLU A 123 -7.07 -19.77 2.57
CA GLU A 123 -7.79 -18.79 3.39
C GLU A 123 -8.40 -17.70 2.50
N VAL A 124 -9.65 -17.30 2.81
CA VAL A 124 -10.34 -16.19 2.14
C VAL A 124 -10.41 -15.01 3.11
N ASN A 125 -9.68 -13.95 2.81
CA ASN A 125 -9.66 -12.74 3.63
C ASN A 125 -10.84 -11.83 3.31
N PRO A 126 -11.63 -11.40 4.31
CA PRO A 126 -12.82 -10.57 4.07
C PRO A 126 -12.51 -9.18 3.51
N ARG A 127 -11.26 -8.71 3.61
CA ARG A 127 -10.82 -7.40 3.09
C ARG A 127 -10.45 -7.43 1.62
N TYR A 128 -10.22 -8.63 1.08
CA TYR A 128 -9.68 -8.80 -0.26
C TYR A 128 -10.76 -8.84 -1.34
N ARG A 129 -10.37 -8.44 -2.55
CA ARG A 129 -11.21 -8.46 -3.74
C ARG A 129 -11.67 -9.88 -4.07
N LEU A 130 -12.91 -9.96 -4.57
CA LEU A 130 -13.54 -11.21 -4.99
C LEU A 130 -13.62 -11.34 -6.52
N TRP A 131 -12.84 -10.52 -7.24
CA TRP A 131 -12.74 -10.51 -8.69
C TRP A 131 -11.27 -10.43 -9.11
N THR A 132 -10.96 -10.80 -10.37
CA THR A 132 -9.64 -10.59 -10.96
C THR A 132 -9.65 -9.28 -11.76
N PRO A 133 -8.76 -8.30 -11.47
CA PRO A 133 -8.73 -7.05 -12.21
C PRO A 133 -8.30 -7.26 -13.68
N ASP A 134 -9.00 -6.59 -14.60
CA ASP A 134 -8.74 -6.73 -16.04
C ASP A 134 -7.45 -6.07 -16.50
N TYR A 135 -6.85 -5.22 -15.67
CA TYR A 135 -5.67 -4.46 -16.03
C TYR A 135 -4.34 -4.99 -15.45
N THR A 136 -4.37 -5.96 -14.54
CA THR A 136 -3.15 -6.57 -13.95
C THR A 136 -2.53 -7.57 -14.93
N LEU A 137 -1.21 -7.77 -14.87
CA LEU A 137 -0.52 -8.72 -15.75
C LEU A 137 -0.61 -10.15 -15.21
N VAL A 138 -0.43 -10.33 -13.89
CA VAL A 138 -0.33 -11.67 -13.27
C VAL A 138 -1.69 -12.37 -13.16
N LYS A 139 -2.82 -11.64 -13.26
CA LYS A 139 -4.18 -12.20 -13.19
C LYS A 139 -4.45 -13.11 -11.98
N VAL A 140 -3.90 -12.76 -10.81
CA VAL A 140 -4.05 -13.55 -9.58
C VAL A 140 -5.53 -13.75 -9.24
N PRO A 141 -6.03 -15.01 -9.26
CA PRO A 141 -7.41 -15.32 -8.88
C PRO A 141 -7.67 -14.96 -7.42
N PRO A 142 -8.89 -14.50 -7.06
CA PRO A 142 -9.26 -14.20 -5.67
C PRO A 142 -8.94 -15.35 -4.69
N LEU A 143 -9.12 -16.58 -5.16
CA LEU A 143 -8.91 -17.80 -4.39
C LEU A 143 -7.46 -18.01 -3.94
N LEU A 144 -6.49 -17.46 -4.68
CA LEU A 144 -5.06 -17.57 -4.38
C LEU A 144 -4.49 -16.27 -3.79
N LEU A 145 -5.32 -15.23 -3.64
CA LEU A 145 -4.85 -13.89 -3.34
C LEU A 145 -4.18 -13.80 -1.97
N GLU A 146 -4.67 -14.55 -0.97
CA GLU A 146 -4.06 -14.64 0.36
C GLU A 146 -2.63 -15.20 0.31
N THR A 147 -2.42 -16.30 -0.41
CA THR A 147 -1.09 -16.88 -0.61
C THR A 147 -0.14 -15.91 -1.31
N TYR A 148 -0.62 -15.20 -2.34
CA TYR A 148 0.20 -14.22 -3.07
C TYR A 148 0.52 -12.99 -2.21
N MET A 149 -0.43 -12.53 -1.40
CA MET A 149 -0.21 -11.45 -0.45
C MET A 149 0.80 -11.83 0.63
N TRP A 150 0.73 -13.06 1.15
CA TRP A 150 1.73 -13.57 2.07
C TRP A 150 3.13 -13.60 1.44
N ASN A 151 3.27 -14.13 0.23
CA ASN A 151 4.54 -14.14 -0.50
C ASN A 151 5.07 -12.73 -0.77
N PHE A 152 4.18 -11.78 -1.06
CA PHE A 152 4.53 -10.36 -1.16
C PHE A 152 5.10 -9.82 0.15
N TYR A 153 4.45 -10.03 1.29
CA TYR A 153 4.96 -9.56 2.57
C TYR A 153 6.29 -10.23 2.97
N VAL A 154 6.45 -11.52 2.68
CA VAL A 154 7.74 -12.23 2.87
C VAL A 154 8.83 -11.61 2.02
N SER A 155 8.56 -11.38 0.74
CA SER A 155 9.52 -10.75 -0.17
C SER A 155 9.88 -9.33 0.27
N LEU A 156 8.88 -8.55 0.68
CA LEU A 156 9.07 -7.19 1.17
C LEU A 156 9.89 -7.17 2.46
N ALA A 157 9.60 -8.07 3.41
CA ALA A 157 10.36 -8.19 4.65
C ALA A 157 11.85 -8.45 4.36
N LEU A 158 12.15 -9.39 3.45
CA LEU A 158 13.51 -9.69 2.99
C LEU A 158 14.19 -8.50 2.29
N MET A 159 13.41 -7.64 1.64
CA MET A 159 13.87 -6.41 1.00
C MET A 159 14.03 -5.22 1.96
N THR A 160 13.46 -5.27 3.17
CA THR A 160 13.48 -4.13 4.11
C THR A 160 14.66 -4.13 5.07
N PHE A 161 15.19 -5.31 5.42
CA PHE A 161 16.47 -5.48 6.13
C PHE A 161 16.73 -6.98 6.35
N ASN A 162 17.99 -7.44 6.27
CA ASN A 162 18.41 -8.72 6.83
C ASN A 162 19.53 -8.49 7.86
N PRO A 163 19.30 -8.78 9.16
CA PRO A 163 20.31 -8.59 10.20
C PRO A 163 21.57 -9.44 9.97
N GLU A 164 21.49 -10.53 9.21
CA GLU A 164 22.63 -11.42 8.95
C GLU A 164 23.58 -10.88 7.88
N THR A 165 23.11 -10.04 6.95
CA THR A 165 23.94 -9.50 5.85
C THR A 165 24.54 -8.12 6.18
N GLY A 166 24.07 -7.47 7.25
CA GLY A 166 24.52 -6.13 7.63
C GLY A 166 24.09 -5.02 6.64
N HIS A 167 24.20 -3.77 7.11
CA HIS A 167 23.74 -2.58 6.38
C HIS A 167 24.45 -2.38 5.01
N ALA A 168 25.74 -2.70 4.94
CA ALA A 168 26.54 -2.49 3.74
C ALA A 168 26.23 -3.47 2.60
N GLU A 169 25.78 -4.70 2.90
CA GLU A 169 25.28 -5.60 1.84
C GLU A 169 23.85 -5.26 1.44
N PHE A 170 23.04 -4.75 2.37
CA PHE A 170 21.71 -4.26 2.08
C PHE A 170 21.73 -3.14 1.02
N GLU A 171 22.55 -2.10 1.22
CA GLU A 171 22.72 -1.00 0.25
C GLU A 171 23.20 -1.48 -1.12
N LYS A 172 24.04 -2.52 -1.15
CA LYS A 172 24.49 -3.15 -2.41
C LYS A 172 23.39 -3.93 -3.12
N ARG A 173 22.46 -4.52 -2.36
CA ARG A 173 21.46 -5.46 -2.89
C ARG A 173 20.11 -4.80 -3.20
N TYR A 174 19.66 -3.85 -2.38
CA TYR A 174 18.37 -3.19 -2.54
C TYR A 174 18.45 -1.69 -2.28
N ARG A 175 18.35 -0.90 -3.34
CA ARG A 175 18.24 0.56 -3.22
C ARG A 175 16.87 0.92 -2.62
N PRO A 176 16.76 1.90 -1.70
CA PRO A 176 15.47 2.24 -1.08
C PRO A 176 14.34 2.50 -2.08
N GLY A 177 14.66 3.17 -3.21
CA GLY A 177 13.71 3.40 -4.29
C GLY A 177 13.16 2.12 -4.93
N ALA A 178 13.95 1.05 -5.01
CA ALA A 178 13.51 -0.24 -5.54
C ALA A 178 12.57 -0.97 -4.57
N VAL A 179 12.83 -0.88 -3.26
CA VAL A 179 11.95 -1.46 -2.22
C VAL A 179 10.59 -0.77 -2.23
N MET A 180 10.61 0.57 -2.29
CA MET A 180 9.39 1.38 -2.38
C MET A 180 8.62 1.12 -3.68
N ALA A 181 9.33 1.00 -4.81
CA ALA A 181 8.72 0.66 -6.09
C ALA A 181 8.09 -0.73 -6.08
N PHE A 182 8.77 -1.73 -5.50
CA PHE A 182 8.23 -3.08 -5.36
C PHE A 182 6.94 -3.08 -4.50
N ALA A 183 6.98 -2.42 -3.34
CA ALA A 183 5.83 -2.31 -2.46
C ALA A 183 4.62 -1.70 -3.18
N ASP A 184 4.84 -0.62 -3.92
CA ASP A 184 3.77 0.10 -4.60
C ASP A 184 3.22 -0.64 -5.83
N CYS A 185 4.12 -1.19 -6.65
CA CYS A 185 3.81 -2.00 -7.82
C CYS A 185 2.96 -3.21 -7.42
N MET A 186 3.33 -3.92 -6.35
CA MET A 186 2.58 -5.10 -5.92
C MET A 186 1.24 -4.70 -5.30
N MET A 187 1.20 -3.68 -4.43
CA MET A 187 0.01 -3.35 -3.65
C MET A 187 -1.08 -2.64 -4.48
N ASP A 188 -0.74 -1.70 -5.36
CA ASP A 188 -1.73 -0.95 -6.16
C ASP A 188 -1.69 -1.31 -7.66
N GLY A 189 -0.57 -1.85 -8.15
CA GLY A 189 -0.40 -2.24 -9.55
C GLY A 189 -0.89 -3.65 -9.86
N GLU A 190 -0.26 -4.67 -9.29
CA GLU A 190 -0.36 -6.08 -9.72
C GLU A 190 -1.29 -6.95 -8.87
N LEU A 191 -1.08 -7.01 -7.54
CA LEU A 191 -1.97 -7.80 -6.68
C LEU A 191 -3.31 -7.11 -6.52
N HIS A 192 -3.26 -5.79 -6.30
CA HIS A 192 -4.42 -4.91 -6.09
C HIS A 192 -5.44 -5.58 -5.15
N PRO A 193 -5.05 -5.93 -3.92
CA PRO A 193 -5.69 -7.00 -3.20
C PRO A 193 -7.00 -6.57 -2.53
N TRP A 194 -7.18 -5.28 -2.25
CA TRP A 194 -8.26 -4.78 -1.40
C TRP A 194 -9.57 -4.59 -2.17
N LEU A 195 -10.70 -4.70 -1.46
CA LEU A 195 -12.03 -4.36 -2.01
C LEU A 195 -12.11 -2.90 -2.48
N ASP A 196 -11.51 -1.99 -1.72
CA ASP A 196 -11.27 -0.60 -2.09
C ASP A 196 -10.03 -0.05 -1.36
N GLY A 197 -9.52 1.09 -1.82
CA GLY A 197 -8.49 1.82 -1.10
C GLY A 197 -7.06 1.33 -1.33
N CYS A 198 -6.78 0.51 -2.35
CA CYS A 198 -5.43 0.05 -2.68
C CYS A 198 -4.41 1.18 -2.76
N SER A 199 -4.72 2.25 -3.50
CA SER A 199 -3.86 3.43 -3.58
C SER A 199 -3.59 4.12 -2.23
N ARG A 200 -4.55 4.09 -1.30
CA ARG A 200 -4.41 4.70 0.04
C ARG A 200 -3.55 3.82 0.94
N VAL A 201 -3.79 2.51 0.96
CA VAL A 201 -2.97 1.54 1.72
C VAL A 201 -1.56 1.45 1.15
N SER A 202 -1.39 1.48 -0.18
CA SER A 202 -0.09 1.53 -0.84
C SER A 202 0.67 2.81 -0.49
N THR A 203 -0.02 3.96 -0.44
CA THR A 203 0.59 5.21 0.04
C THR A 203 1.04 5.09 1.50
N ALA A 204 0.21 4.49 2.37
CA ALA A 204 0.59 4.22 3.77
C ALA A 204 1.86 3.36 3.86
N LEU A 205 1.91 2.26 3.10
CA LEU A 205 3.05 1.35 3.07
C LEU A 205 4.32 2.02 2.55
N VAL A 206 4.24 2.77 1.47
CA VAL A 206 5.42 3.44 0.89
C VAL A 206 5.90 4.58 1.80
N MET A 207 4.98 5.33 2.45
CA MET A 207 5.33 6.34 3.44
C MET A 207 5.97 5.74 4.69
N PHE A 208 5.49 4.57 5.13
CA PHE A 208 6.11 3.78 6.20
C PHE A 208 7.54 3.39 5.82
N LEU A 209 7.72 2.75 4.66
CA LEU A 209 9.02 2.34 4.14
C LEU A 209 9.98 3.53 4.02
N ALA A 210 9.51 4.65 3.48
CA ALA A 210 10.30 5.87 3.37
C ALA A 210 10.81 6.40 4.72
N ALA A 211 10.07 6.14 5.79
CA ALA A 211 10.40 6.58 7.14
C ALA A 211 11.39 5.63 7.85
N ILE A 212 11.39 4.34 7.50
CA ILE A 212 12.21 3.32 8.17
C ILE A 212 13.48 2.92 7.40
N LEU A 213 13.47 3.06 6.06
CA LEU A 213 14.60 2.69 5.23
C LEU A 213 15.77 3.67 5.43
N PRO A 214 17.01 3.15 5.45
CA PRO A 214 18.18 3.97 5.66
C PRO A 214 18.40 4.98 4.52
N ASP A 215 19.17 6.03 4.82
CA ASP A 215 19.64 7.07 3.88
C ASP A 215 18.56 7.90 3.17
N ILE A 216 17.28 7.64 3.45
CA ILE A 216 16.19 8.54 3.06
C ILE A 216 16.17 9.75 4.01
N GLY A 217 16.31 9.50 5.32
CA GLY A 217 16.48 10.53 6.36
C GLY A 217 15.27 11.41 6.66
N ASP A 218 14.19 11.34 5.86
CA ASP A 218 12.85 11.91 6.07
C ASP A 218 11.97 11.59 4.85
N VAL A 219 10.64 11.56 5.03
CA VAL A 219 9.73 11.04 4.00
C VAL A 219 9.61 12.00 2.81
N PRO A 220 9.87 11.56 1.55
CA PRO A 220 9.85 12.46 0.41
C PRO A 220 8.44 12.62 -0.18
N PRO A 221 8.16 13.72 -0.92
CA PRO A 221 7.03 13.79 -1.83
C PRO A 221 7.14 12.64 -2.86
N LEU A 222 6.34 11.59 -2.64
CA LEU A 222 6.46 10.31 -3.34
C LEU A 222 5.96 10.38 -4.78
N PHE A 223 4.94 11.20 -5.00
CA PHE A 223 4.31 11.29 -6.32
C PHE A 223 4.70 12.59 -7.02
N ALA A 224 5.24 12.47 -8.24
CA ALA A 224 5.43 13.59 -9.16
C ALA A 224 4.14 14.43 -9.30
N GLU A 225 4.27 15.69 -9.76
CA GLU A 225 3.13 16.62 -9.86
C GLU A 225 1.95 16.06 -10.69
N THR A 226 2.22 15.14 -11.63
CA THR A 226 1.18 14.49 -12.42
C THR A 226 1.01 13.01 -12.09
N LYS A 227 -0.25 12.61 -11.91
CA LYS A 227 -0.72 11.23 -11.70
C LYS A 227 -0.38 10.30 -12.88
N GLU A 228 -0.13 10.87 -14.05
CA GLU A 228 0.16 10.16 -15.29
C GLU A 228 1.53 9.48 -15.28
N GLY A 229 2.57 10.14 -14.75
CA GLY A 229 3.91 9.54 -14.66
C GLY A 229 3.94 8.31 -13.75
N HIS A 230 3.15 8.34 -12.68
CA HIS A 230 2.99 7.23 -11.77
C HIS A 230 2.33 6.01 -12.45
N TYR A 231 1.15 6.20 -13.05
CA TYR A 231 0.44 5.06 -13.68
C TYR A 231 1.10 4.54 -14.96
N LYS A 232 1.91 5.35 -15.63
CA LYS A 232 2.75 4.86 -16.75
C LYS A 232 3.83 3.88 -16.28
N THR A 233 4.26 3.97 -15.03
CA THR A 233 5.39 3.18 -14.52
C THR A 233 4.99 2.09 -13.53
N ILE A 234 3.82 2.17 -12.87
CA ILE A 234 3.45 1.25 -11.76
C ILE A 234 3.42 -0.25 -12.11
N ARG A 235 3.40 -0.61 -13.40
CA ARG A 235 3.40 -2.01 -13.88
C ARG A 235 4.74 -2.48 -14.43
N ASP A 236 5.74 -1.60 -14.46
CA ASP A 236 7.10 -1.90 -14.87
C ASP A 236 8.00 -1.58 -13.67
N LEU A 237 8.47 -2.61 -12.97
CA LEU A 237 9.24 -2.45 -11.74
C LEU A 237 10.54 -1.66 -11.96
N GLU A 238 11.17 -1.80 -13.12
CA GLU A 238 12.41 -1.06 -13.44
C GLU A 238 12.10 0.42 -13.65
N ALA A 239 11.11 0.73 -14.49
CA ALA A 239 10.67 2.10 -14.71
C ALA A 239 10.15 2.75 -13.40
N HIS A 240 9.45 1.99 -12.56
CA HIS A 240 8.92 2.46 -11.29
C HIS A 240 10.02 2.68 -10.24
N THR A 241 11.08 1.86 -10.28
CA THR A 241 12.30 2.09 -9.49
C THR A 241 12.95 3.42 -9.87
N GLY A 242 13.04 3.71 -11.18
CA GLY A 242 13.50 5.02 -11.67
C GLY A 242 12.62 6.17 -11.17
N TYR A 243 11.30 6.01 -11.22
CA TYR A 243 10.34 6.99 -10.71
C TYR A 243 10.56 7.32 -9.23
N PHE A 244 10.70 6.28 -8.38
CA PHE A 244 10.97 6.48 -6.95
C PHE A 244 12.37 7.05 -6.69
N GLY A 245 13.37 6.70 -7.51
CA GLY A 245 14.69 7.34 -7.47
C GLY A 245 14.62 8.86 -7.62
N GLU A 246 13.83 9.34 -8.59
CA GLU A 246 13.59 10.77 -8.78
C GLU A 246 12.76 11.40 -7.66
N SER A 247 11.77 10.67 -7.10
CA SER A 247 11.02 11.15 -5.93
C SER A 247 11.91 11.34 -4.70
N LEU A 248 12.82 10.39 -4.45
CA LEU A 248 13.80 10.48 -3.36
C LEU A 248 14.76 11.67 -3.56
N LYS A 249 15.16 11.94 -4.81
CA LYS A 249 15.95 13.13 -5.15
C LYS A 249 15.19 14.42 -4.86
N ARG A 250 13.96 14.56 -5.33
CA ARG A 250 13.10 15.73 -5.04
C ARG A 250 12.88 15.94 -3.54
N GLY A 251 12.74 14.88 -2.76
CA GLY A 251 12.60 15.01 -1.31
C GLY A 251 13.85 15.47 -0.58
N ARG A 252 15.04 15.22 -1.12
CA ARG A 252 16.27 15.87 -0.63
C ARG A 252 16.21 17.37 -0.89
N ASP A 253 15.86 17.76 -2.11
CA ASP A 253 15.78 19.19 -2.50
C ASP A 253 14.73 19.95 -1.69
N TYR A 254 13.54 19.35 -1.48
CA TYR A 254 12.46 19.93 -0.67
C TYR A 254 12.90 20.23 0.77
N ARG A 255 13.71 19.35 1.36
CA ARG A 255 14.23 19.57 2.73
C ARG A 255 15.21 20.72 2.80
N HIS A 256 16.11 20.82 1.82
CA HIS A 256 17.08 21.91 1.78
C HIS A 256 16.37 23.28 1.71
N ALA A 257 15.26 23.37 0.99
CA ALA A 257 14.49 24.61 0.86
C ALA A 257 13.66 24.99 2.11
N ASN A 258 13.29 24.02 2.97
CA ASN A 258 12.40 24.25 4.12
C ASN A 258 13.12 24.22 5.49
N ARG A 259 14.44 23.99 5.52
CA ARG A 259 15.26 24.04 6.75
C ARG A 259 16.19 25.27 6.82
N SER A 260 16.17 26.11 5.79
CA SER A 260 16.85 27.41 5.70
C SER A 260 15.89 28.55 6.03
#